data_AF-A0A0Q9QKL3-F1
#
_entry.id   AF-A0A0Q9QKL3-F1
#
_cell.length_a   1.000
_cell.length_b   1.000
_cell.length_c   1.000
_cell.angle_alpha   90.00
_cell.angle_beta   90.00
_cell.angle_gamma   90.00
#
_symmetry.space_group_name_H-M   'P 1'
#
loop_
_entity.id
_entity.type
_entity.pdbx_description
1 polymer ?
#
loop_
_entity_poly.entity_id
_entity_poly.type
_entity_poly.pdbx_seq_one_letter_code
_entity_poly.pdbx_strand_id
1 'polypeptide(L)'
;MSTEWVLLPVPEEDYAELKQIVERRQQQRGEVSHPLLEELRRDELVIDTIKRAAFGKHKVWPDSALERLAEESTLITQRFARAMDLCAQTPGRVFSTEEVSARLGISVNEWRSACRKIGAHLEKHYPEVPRLEHGPSAGKPMWPLVPISGRYLKVSDQLHVGITAEQAERWTSVRR
;
A
#
# COMPACT_ATOMS: atom_id res chain seq x y z
N MET A 1 -8.43 -13.78 25.82
CA MET A 1 -8.28 -13.50 24.37
C MET A 1 -8.59 -12.03 24.17
N SER A 2 -7.71 -11.26 23.53
CA SER A 2 -7.99 -9.88 23.17
C SER A 2 -8.68 -9.87 21.80
N THR A 3 -9.85 -9.23 21.71
CA THR A 3 -10.53 -9.04 20.43
C THR A 3 -9.79 -7.97 19.62
N GLU A 4 -9.36 -8.29 18.40
CA GLU A 4 -8.81 -7.30 17.49
C GLU A 4 -9.96 -6.56 16.81
N TRP A 5 -10.06 -5.26 17.07
CA TRP A 5 -11.06 -4.39 16.45
C TRP A 5 -10.48 -3.73 15.22
N VAL A 6 -11.31 -3.54 14.19
CA VAL A 6 -10.92 -2.93 12.92
C VAL A 6 -11.95 -1.89 12.51
N LEU A 7 -11.51 -0.80 11.90
CA LEU A 7 -12.42 0.19 11.31
C LEU A 7 -12.73 -0.19 9.86
N LEU A 8 -14.01 -0.42 9.58
CA LEU A 8 -14.53 -0.68 8.24
C LEU A 8 -15.31 0.56 7.78
N PRO A 9 -14.80 1.32 6.79
CA PRO A 9 -15.57 2.41 6.20
C PRO A 9 -16.70 1.79 5.37
N VAL A 10 -17.93 2.18 5.69
CA VAL A 10 -19.15 1.72 5.02
C VAL A 10 -19.94 2.94 4.60
N PRO A 11 -20.68 2.88 3.47
CA PRO A 11 -21.70 3.89 3.18
C PRO A 11 -22.64 4.06 4.38
N GLU A 12 -23.08 5.30 4.63
CA GLU A 12 -23.96 5.58 5.76
C GLU A 12 -25.28 4.80 5.63
N GLU A 13 -25.75 4.60 4.40
CA GLU A 13 -26.93 3.79 4.08
C GLU A 13 -26.81 2.33 4.56
N ASP A 14 -25.60 1.76 4.53
CA ASP A 14 -25.36 0.35 4.88
C ASP A 14 -25.07 0.15 6.38
N TYR A 15 -24.83 1.24 7.13
CA TYR A 15 -24.33 1.18 8.51
C TYR A 15 -25.26 0.41 9.45
N ALA A 16 -26.57 0.70 9.38
CA ALA A 16 -27.55 0.10 10.29
C ALA A 16 -27.64 -1.42 10.12
N GLU A 17 -27.64 -1.89 8.86
CA GLU A 17 -27.70 -3.32 8.55
C GLU A 17 -26.42 -4.03 9.00
N LEU A 18 -25.25 -3.49 8.64
CA LEU A 18 -23.96 -4.09 8.98
C LEU A 18 -23.73 -4.14 10.49
N LYS A 19 -24.14 -3.09 11.22
CA LYS A 19 -24.11 -3.08 12.68
C LYS A 19 -24.90 -4.25 13.27
N GLN A 20 -26.14 -4.46 12.81
CA GLN A 20 -26.98 -5.56 13.30
C GLN A 20 -26.38 -6.94 12.99
N ILE A 21 -25.77 -7.11 11.82
CA ILE A 21 -25.09 -8.35 11.44
C ILE A 21 -23.92 -8.65 12.39
N VAL A 22 -23.09 -7.65 12.68
CA VAL A 22 -21.93 -7.81 13.58
C VAL A 22 -22.37 -8.10 15.01
N GLU A 23 -23.33 -7.34 15.54
CA GLU A 23 -23.87 -7.53 16.90
C GLU A 23 -24.45 -8.94 17.08
N ARG A 24 -25.26 -9.41 16.11
CA ARG A 24 -25.84 -10.74 16.14
C ARG A 24 -24.77 -11.84 16.15
N ARG A 25 -23.72 -11.70 15.34
CA ARG A 25 -22.61 -12.66 15.28
C ARG A 25 -21.78 -12.68 16.56
N GLN A 26 -21.56 -11.53 17.20
CA GLN A 26 -20.85 -11.46 18.48
C GLN A 26 -21.68 -12.08 19.61
N GLN A 27 -22.98 -11.83 19.66
CA GLN A 27 -23.89 -12.49 20.61
C GLN A 27 -23.88 -14.01 20.45
N GLN A 28 -23.93 -14.52 19.21
CA GLN A 28 -23.83 -15.95 18.93
C GLN A 28 -22.52 -16.59 19.42
N ARG A 29 -21.44 -15.81 19.49
CA ARG A 29 -20.13 -16.26 20.02
C ARG A 29 -19.98 -16.04 21.53
N GLY A 30 -20.94 -15.39 22.19
CA GLY A 30 -20.80 -14.97 23.58
C GLY A 30 -19.74 -13.87 23.78
N GLU A 31 -19.44 -13.12 22.72
CA GLU A 31 -18.44 -12.04 22.73
C GLU A 31 -19.10 -10.67 22.97
N VAL A 32 -18.31 -9.71 23.46
CA VAL A 32 -18.73 -8.31 23.58
C VAL A 32 -19.07 -7.73 22.20
N SER A 33 -20.19 -7.02 22.13
CA SER A 33 -20.71 -6.47 20.87
C SER A 33 -20.07 -5.14 20.44
N HIS A 34 -19.25 -4.56 21.31
CA HIS A 34 -18.65 -3.25 21.14
C HIS A 34 -17.28 -3.20 21.84
N PRO A 35 -16.34 -2.43 21.28
CA PRO A 35 -15.03 -2.25 21.88
C PRO A 35 -15.12 -1.42 23.16
N LEU A 36 -14.27 -1.74 24.14
CA LEU A 36 -14.02 -0.87 25.28
C LEU A 36 -13.23 0.37 24.82
N LEU A 37 -13.36 1.47 25.57
CA LEU A 37 -12.69 2.73 25.23
C LEU A 37 -11.17 2.58 25.12
N GLU A 38 -10.58 1.71 25.94
CA GLU A 38 -9.15 1.40 25.97
C GLU A 38 -8.67 0.58 24.76
N GLU A 39 -9.58 -0.14 24.12
CA GLU A 39 -9.33 -0.92 22.89
C GLU A 39 -9.40 -0.04 21.63
N LEU A 40 -10.00 1.15 21.75
CA LEU A 40 -10.12 2.13 20.69
C LEU A 40 -8.92 3.08 20.67
N ARG A 41 -7.76 2.60 20.24
CA ARG A 41 -6.67 3.49 19.82
C ARG A 41 -7.03 4.13 18.48
N ARG A 42 -7.87 5.18 18.54
CA ARG A 42 -8.52 5.83 17.38
C ARG A 42 -7.57 6.12 16.22
N ASP A 43 -6.33 6.49 16.51
CA ASP A 43 -5.35 6.81 15.47
C ASP A 43 -4.75 5.56 14.81
N GLU A 44 -4.47 4.52 15.58
CA GLU A 44 -3.93 3.25 15.03
C GLU A 44 -4.95 2.57 14.11
N LEU A 45 -6.23 2.56 14.52
CA LEU A 45 -7.31 1.98 13.71
C LEU A 45 -7.52 2.74 12.39
N VAL A 46 -7.49 4.08 12.43
CA VAL A 46 -7.62 4.90 11.20
C VAL A 46 -6.43 4.67 10.27
N ILE A 47 -5.22 4.61 10.82
CA ILE A 47 -4.00 4.33 10.05
C ILE A 47 -4.07 2.95 9.39
N ASP A 48 -4.52 1.93 10.13
CA ASP A 48 -4.71 0.57 9.61
C ASP A 48 -5.75 0.54 8.47
N THR A 49 -6.91 1.18 8.64
CA THR A 49 -7.91 1.29 7.57
C THR A 49 -7.34 1.97 6.32
N ILE A 50 -6.58 3.05 6.47
CA ILE A 50 -5.94 3.75 5.35
C ILE A 50 -4.95 2.82 4.63
N LYS A 51 -4.13 2.07 5.37
CA LYS A 51 -3.21 1.09 4.80
C LYS A 51 -3.99 0.01 4.05
N ARG A 52 -4.98 -0.64 4.68
CA ARG A 52 -5.80 -1.67 4.04
C ARG A 52 -6.48 -1.17 2.77
N ALA A 53 -7.04 0.03 2.80
CA ALA A 53 -7.64 0.64 1.62
C ALA A 53 -6.62 0.94 0.51
N ALA A 54 -5.41 1.39 0.86
CA ALA A 54 -4.35 1.65 -0.11
C ALA A 54 -3.83 0.34 -0.74
N PHE A 55 -3.53 -0.67 0.06
CA PHE A 55 -3.08 -1.98 -0.41
C PHE A 55 -4.17 -2.73 -1.18
N GLY A 56 -5.42 -2.69 -0.72
CA GLY A 56 -6.55 -3.36 -1.37
C GLY A 56 -6.95 -2.76 -2.73
N LYS A 57 -6.60 -1.50 -2.99
CA LYS A 57 -6.78 -0.86 -4.31
C LYS A 57 -5.62 -1.13 -5.27
N HIS A 58 -4.50 -1.67 -4.78
CA HIS A 58 -3.35 -1.94 -5.62
C HIS A 58 -3.59 -3.21 -6.43
N LYS A 59 -3.50 -3.08 -7.75
CA LYS A 59 -3.60 -4.19 -8.69
C LYS A 59 -2.20 -4.70 -8.99
N VAL A 60 -2.05 -6.01 -8.89
CA VAL A 60 -0.78 -6.67 -9.16
C VAL A 60 -0.39 -6.48 -10.63
N TRP A 61 0.86 -6.09 -10.84
CA TRP A 61 1.45 -5.94 -12.17
C TRP A 61 1.56 -7.31 -12.87
N PRO A 62 1.42 -7.33 -14.21
CA PRO A 62 1.68 -8.55 -14.98
C PRO A 62 3.18 -8.91 -14.93
N ASP A 63 3.47 -10.21 -15.03
CA ASP A 63 4.83 -10.74 -14.90
C ASP A 63 5.79 -10.13 -15.93
N SER A 64 5.34 -9.93 -17.17
CA SER A 64 6.13 -9.28 -18.23
C SER A 64 6.56 -7.85 -17.89
N ALA A 65 5.75 -7.11 -17.15
CA ALA A 65 6.12 -5.77 -16.69
C ALA A 65 7.10 -5.83 -15.51
N LEU A 66 6.98 -6.84 -14.64
CA LEU A 66 7.92 -7.04 -13.54
C LEU A 66 9.29 -7.52 -14.05
N GLU A 67 9.33 -8.43 -15.02
CA GLU A 67 10.55 -8.84 -15.71
C GLU A 67 11.26 -7.64 -16.32
N ARG A 68 10.54 -6.80 -17.09
CA ARG A 68 11.09 -5.56 -17.66
C ARG A 68 11.61 -4.60 -16.58
N LEU A 69 10.93 -4.50 -15.44
CA LEU A 69 11.40 -3.67 -14.33
C LEU A 69 12.68 -4.24 -13.71
N ALA A 70 12.77 -5.57 -13.60
CA ALA A 70 13.92 -6.31 -13.06
C ALA A 70 15.17 -6.25 -13.96
N GLU A 71 15.03 -5.95 -15.25
CA GLU A 71 16.16 -5.68 -16.15
C GLU A 71 16.95 -4.42 -15.78
N GLU A 72 16.37 -3.52 -14.97
CA GLU A 72 17.09 -2.37 -14.41
C GLU A 72 17.75 -1.45 -15.49
N SER A 73 17.12 -1.37 -16.66
CA SER A 73 17.65 -0.70 -17.86
C SER A 73 17.83 0.82 -17.76
N THR A 74 17.29 1.46 -16.72
CA THR A 74 17.40 2.90 -16.48
C THR A 74 17.63 3.18 -15.00
N LEU A 75 18.14 4.38 -14.67
CA LEU A 75 18.28 4.79 -13.26
C LEU A 75 16.95 4.81 -12.49
N ILE A 76 15.81 5.00 -13.18
CA ILE A 76 14.49 4.96 -12.55
C ILE A 76 14.13 3.51 -12.21
N THR A 77 14.28 2.59 -13.17
CA THR A 77 13.98 1.17 -12.97
C THR A 77 14.91 0.53 -11.95
N GLN A 78 16.22 0.86 -11.95
CA GLN A 78 17.17 0.44 -10.91
C GLN A 78 16.70 0.82 -9.50
N ARG A 79 16.31 2.09 -9.30
CA ARG A 79 15.87 2.56 -7.98
C ARG A 79 14.58 1.90 -7.54
N PHE A 80 13.62 1.72 -8.45
CA PHE A 80 12.36 1.05 -8.15
C PHE A 80 12.53 -0.45 -7.94
N ALA A 81 13.36 -1.14 -8.72
CA ALA A 81 13.67 -2.56 -8.52
C ALA A 81 14.29 -2.79 -7.12
N ARG A 82 15.28 -1.97 -6.74
CA ARG A 82 15.87 -2.05 -5.38
C ARG A 82 14.88 -1.72 -4.27
N ALA A 83 13.94 -0.78 -4.50
CA ALA A 83 12.88 -0.48 -3.55
C ALA A 83 11.84 -1.62 -3.46
N MET A 84 11.56 -2.31 -4.57
CA MET A 84 10.74 -3.52 -4.61
C MET A 84 11.42 -4.65 -3.83
N ASP A 85 12.73 -4.87 -4.03
CA ASP A 85 13.51 -5.85 -3.25
C ASP A 85 13.44 -5.56 -1.74
N LEU A 86 13.55 -4.29 -1.35
CA LEU A 86 13.40 -3.87 0.05
C LEU A 86 12.00 -4.16 0.58
N CYS A 87 10.96 -3.78 -0.17
CA CYS A 87 9.58 -3.94 0.28
C CYS A 87 9.15 -5.41 0.32
N ALA A 88 9.65 -6.23 -0.61
CA ALA A 88 9.32 -7.65 -0.70
C ALA A 88 9.84 -8.48 0.48
N GLN A 89 10.85 -7.99 1.22
CA GLN A 89 11.33 -8.64 2.45
C GLN A 89 10.28 -8.60 3.58
N THR A 90 9.39 -7.61 3.57
CA THR A 90 8.32 -7.46 4.57
C THR A 90 7.05 -6.93 3.89
N PRO A 91 6.33 -7.76 3.12
CA PRO A 91 5.13 -7.31 2.40
C PRO A 91 4.08 -6.75 3.37
N GLY A 92 3.34 -5.73 2.94
CA GLY A 92 2.38 -5.01 3.76
C GLY A 92 2.98 -3.95 4.70
N ARG A 93 4.30 -4.00 4.97
CA ARG A 93 5.00 -2.90 5.63
C ARG A 93 5.16 -1.72 4.66
N VAL A 94 5.08 -0.51 5.20
CA VAL A 94 5.43 0.72 4.48
C VAL A 94 6.75 1.29 5.02
N PHE A 95 7.54 1.86 4.11
CA PHE A 95 8.81 2.50 4.38
C PHE A 95 8.71 3.98 4.01
N SER A 96 9.18 4.85 4.90
CA SER A 96 9.26 6.29 4.62
C SER A 96 10.29 6.58 3.53
N THR A 97 10.21 7.78 2.95
CA THR A 97 11.20 8.29 2.00
C THR A 97 12.62 8.23 2.57
N GLU A 98 12.80 8.57 3.86
CA GLU A 98 14.09 8.50 4.53
C GLU A 98 14.57 7.06 4.73
N GLU A 99 13.69 6.15 5.16
CA GLU A 99 14.02 4.73 5.32
C GLU A 99 14.45 4.11 3.99
N VAL A 100 13.68 4.33 2.92
CA VAL A 100 14.02 3.84 1.57
C VAL A 100 15.38 4.37 1.14
N SER A 101 15.60 5.69 1.28
CA SER A 101 16.85 6.32 0.85
C SER A 101 18.06 5.75 1.61
N ALA A 102 17.95 5.63 2.94
CA ALA A 102 18.99 5.05 3.78
C ALA A 102 19.27 3.58 3.44
N ARG A 103 18.22 2.77 3.25
CA ARG A 103 18.35 1.34 2.92
C ARG A 103 18.94 1.10 1.52
N LEU A 104 18.65 1.98 0.56
CA LEU A 104 19.18 1.90 -0.79
C LEU A 104 20.57 2.57 -0.92
N GLY A 105 21.07 3.25 0.11
CA GLY A 105 22.33 3.98 0.04
C GLY A 105 22.31 5.11 -0.99
N ILE A 106 21.16 5.77 -1.15
CA ILE A 106 20.98 6.93 -2.04
C ILE A 106 20.51 8.13 -1.24
N SER A 107 20.66 9.34 -1.80
CA SER A 107 20.13 10.53 -1.15
C SER A 107 18.60 10.60 -1.22
N VAL A 108 17.99 11.28 -0.24
CA VAL A 108 16.55 11.58 -0.23
C VAL A 108 16.10 12.32 -1.50
N ASN A 109 16.94 13.21 -2.03
CA ASN A 109 16.63 13.95 -3.24
C ASN A 109 16.63 13.07 -4.49
N GLU A 110 17.52 12.09 -4.57
CA GLU A 110 17.51 11.11 -5.66
C GLU A 110 16.25 10.24 -5.64
N TRP A 111 15.86 9.74 -4.46
CA TRP A 111 14.62 8.98 -4.32
C TRP A 111 13.39 9.82 -4.72
N ARG A 112 13.26 11.04 -4.18
CA ARG A 112 12.19 11.98 -4.56
C ARG A 112 12.17 12.28 -6.06
N SER A 113 13.35 12.41 -6.68
CA SER A 113 13.46 12.63 -8.13
C SER A 113 12.93 11.42 -8.92
N ALA A 114 13.26 10.19 -8.50
CA ALA A 114 12.72 8.98 -9.11
C ALA A 114 11.19 8.90 -8.96
N CYS A 115 10.66 9.17 -7.76
CA CYS A 115 9.22 9.22 -7.49
C CYS A 115 8.48 10.24 -8.37
N ARG A 116 9.08 11.41 -8.65
CA ARG A 116 8.44 12.41 -9.54
C ARG A 116 8.43 11.98 -11.01
N LYS A 117 9.40 11.17 -11.43
CA LYS A 117 9.60 10.78 -12.84
C LYS A 117 8.94 9.44 -13.21
N ILE A 118 8.66 8.57 -12.23
CA ILE A 118 8.14 7.23 -12.49
C ILE A 118 6.84 7.26 -13.30
N GLY A 119 5.89 8.16 -13.01
CA GLY A 119 4.62 8.22 -13.75
C GLY A 119 4.80 8.42 -15.26
N ALA A 120 5.62 9.39 -15.66
CA ALA A 120 5.94 9.64 -17.07
C ALA A 120 6.75 8.50 -17.70
N HIS A 121 7.63 7.86 -16.91
CA HIS A 121 8.39 6.70 -17.35
C HIS A 121 7.46 5.50 -17.62
N LEU A 122 6.52 5.21 -16.72
CA LEU A 122 5.55 4.13 -16.88
C LEU A 122 4.64 4.35 -18.10
N GLU A 123 4.13 5.56 -18.28
CA GLU A 123 3.27 5.88 -19.43
C GLU A 123 3.95 5.58 -20.77
N LYS A 124 5.26 5.81 -20.86
CA LYS A 124 6.05 5.60 -22.07
C LYS A 124 6.49 4.14 -22.26
N HIS A 125 6.85 3.45 -21.18
CA HIS A 125 7.60 2.19 -21.25
C HIS A 125 6.84 0.97 -20.73
N TYR A 126 5.66 1.16 -20.13
CA TYR A 126 4.87 0.11 -19.47
C TYR A 126 3.38 0.25 -19.81
N PRO A 127 2.97 0.20 -21.09
CA PRO A 127 1.55 0.33 -21.49
C PRO A 127 0.64 -0.75 -20.90
N GLU A 128 1.18 -1.90 -20.52
CA GLU A 128 0.45 -3.06 -19.99
C GLU A 128 0.16 -2.99 -18.49
N VAL A 129 0.75 -2.04 -17.75
CA VAL A 129 0.54 -1.98 -16.29
C VAL A 129 -0.88 -1.51 -15.95
N PRO A 130 -1.46 -1.97 -14.83
CA PRO A 130 -2.76 -1.51 -14.38
C PRO A 130 -2.83 0.02 -14.30
N ARG A 131 -3.98 0.60 -14.65
CA ARG A 131 -4.26 2.03 -14.47
C ARG A 131 -5.12 2.25 -13.24
N LEU A 132 -4.93 3.40 -12.60
CA LEU A 132 -5.75 3.83 -11.46
C LEU A 132 -7.20 4.06 -11.93
N GLU A 133 -8.17 3.46 -11.26
CA GLU A 133 -9.58 3.54 -11.67
C GLU A 133 -10.29 4.78 -11.10
N HIS A 134 -9.85 5.25 -9.95
CA HIS A 134 -10.57 6.28 -9.19
C HIS A 134 -9.65 7.37 -8.64
N GLY A 135 -10.24 8.52 -8.36
CA GLY A 135 -9.59 9.67 -7.72
C GLY A 135 -8.87 10.61 -8.70
N PRO A 136 -8.13 11.61 -8.18
CA PRO A 136 -7.52 12.68 -8.99
C PRO A 136 -6.45 12.21 -9.99
N SER A 137 -6.02 10.95 -9.87
CA SER A 137 -5.03 10.32 -10.75
C SER A 137 -5.62 9.16 -11.56
N ALA A 138 -6.96 9.08 -11.69
CA ALA A 138 -7.61 8.10 -12.53
C ALA A 138 -7.05 8.14 -13.97
N GLY A 139 -6.89 6.96 -14.57
CA GLY A 139 -6.27 6.76 -15.87
C GLY A 139 -4.74 6.76 -15.88
N LYS A 140 -4.05 7.18 -14.81
CA LYS A 140 -2.57 7.12 -14.76
C LYS A 140 -2.08 5.69 -14.49
N PRO A 141 -0.89 5.30 -14.98
CA PRO A 141 -0.29 4.00 -14.70
C PRO A 141 -0.04 3.87 -13.19
N MET A 142 -0.42 2.73 -12.66
CA MET A 142 -0.21 2.36 -11.27
C MET A 142 1.28 2.08 -11.03
N TRP A 143 1.81 2.56 -9.92
CA TRP A 143 3.19 2.29 -9.53
C TRP A 143 3.37 0.82 -9.14
N PRO A 144 4.59 0.27 -9.25
CA PRO A 144 4.83 -1.12 -8.81
C PRO A 144 4.80 -1.23 -7.28
N LEU A 145 4.97 -0.11 -6.57
CA LEU A 145 4.81 0.04 -5.13
C LEU A 145 3.49 0.75 -4.81
N VAL A 146 2.94 0.53 -3.61
CA VAL A 146 1.78 1.22 -3.05
C VAL A 146 2.23 2.55 -2.42
N PRO A 147 1.91 3.72 -3.01
CA PRO A 147 2.26 5.01 -2.43
C PRO A 147 1.22 5.44 -1.39
N ILE A 148 1.68 5.88 -0.22
CA ILE A 148 0.83 6.44 0.83
C ILE A 148 1.43 7.76 1.33
N SER A 149 0.62 8.82 1.39
CA SER A 149 1.06 10.07 2.00
C SER A 149 1.17 9.89 3.52
N GLY A 150 2.31 10.27 4.09
CA GLY A 150 2.53 10.20 5.54
C GLY A 150 1.61 11.14 6.33
N ARG A 151 1.00 12.15 5.69
CA ARG A 151 -0.10 12.94 6.28
C ARG A 151 -1.29 12.07 6.65
N TYR A 152 -1.63 11.09 5.80
CA TYR A 152 -2.69 10.12 6.09
C TYR A 152 -2.29 9.13 7.19
N LEU A 153 -0.99 8.90 7.34
CA LEU A 153 -0.46 8.02 8.39
C LEU A 153 -0.21 8.74 9.73
N LYS A 154 -0.42 10.08 9.81
CA LYS A 154 -0.14 10.90 10.99
C LYS A 154 1.29 10.80 11.54
N VAL A 155 2.28 10.44 10.71
CA VAL A 155 3.68 10.25 11.15
C VAL A 155 4.59 11.40 10.69
N SER A 156 4.62 11.69 9.39
CA SER A 156 5.48 12.71 8.80
C SER A 156 4.95 13.17 7.44
N ASP A 157 5.31 14.37 6.99
CA ASP A 157 4.94 14.87 5.66
C ASP A 157 5.84 14.28 4.56
N GLN A 158 5.86 12.96 4.44
CA GLN A 158 6.70 12.22 3.50
C GLN A 158 5.89 11.16 2.75
N LEU A 159 6.35 10.83 1.54
CA LEU A 159 5.84 9.65 0.84
C LEU A 159 6.33 8.40 1.57
N HIS A 160 5.40 7.49 1.83
CA HIS A 160 5.65 6.13 2.26
C HIS A 160 5.32 5.17 1.12
N VAL A 161 6.09 4.10 0.99
CA VAL A 161 5.88 3.08 -0.05
C VAL A 161 5.90 1.69 0.55
N GLY A 162 5.10 0.78 -0.01
CA GLY A 162 5.10 -0.63 0.35
C GLY A 162 4.72 -1.51 -0.85
N ILE A 163 4.56 -2.80 -0.62
CA ILE A 163 4.17 -3.78 -1.63
C ILE A 163 3.13 -4.74 -1.05
N THR A 164 2.15 -5.18 -1.84
CA THR A 164 1.20 -6.22 -1.41
C THR A 164 1.92 -7.58 -1.30
N ALA A 165 1.37 -8.52 -0.55
CA ALA A 165 1.93 -9.87 -0.45
C ALA A 165 1.99 -10.57 -1.82
N GLU A 166 0.91 -10.49 -2.60
CA GLU A 166 0.85 -11.08 -3.94
C GLU A 166 1.87 -10.44 -4.90
N GLN A 167 1.99 -9.11 -4.90
CA GLN A 167 2.96 -8.41 -5.73
C GLN A 167 4.41 -8.76 -5.34
N ALA A 168 4.69 -8.94 -4.04
CA ALA A 168 6.00 -9.36 -3.54
C ALA A 168 6.35 -10.79 -3.94
N GLU A 169 5.37 -11.70 -3.90
CA GLU A 169 5.54 -13.08 -4.37
C GLU A 169 5.92 -13.11 -5.85
N ARG A 170 5.16 -12.40 -6.71
CA ARG A 170 5.47 -12.31 -8.14
C ARG A 170 6.81 -11.63 -8.41
N TRP A 171 7.11 -10.56 -7.68
CA TRP A 171 8.40 -9.88 -7.78
C TRP A 171 9.56 -10.82 -7.44
N THR A 172 9.42 -11.62 -6.38
CA THR A 172 10.44 -12.59 -5.99
C THR A 172 10.63 -13.68 -7.05
N SER A 173 9.55 -14.11 -7.71
CA SER A 173 9.62 -15.10 -8.79
C SER A 173 10.41 -14.60 -10.01
N VAL A 174 10.30 -13.32 -10.39
CA VAL A 174 11.03 -12.75 -11.54
C VAL A 174 12.47 -12.32 -11.22
N ARG A 175 12.82 -12.19 -9.94
CA ARG A 175 14.18 -11.78 -9.49
C ARG A 175 15.13 -12.94 -9.22
N ARG A 176 14.64 -14.18 -9.24
CA ARG A 176 15.45 -15.40 -9.12
C ARG A 176 16.09 -15.75 -10.44
#